data_AF-A0A8T0VHE2-F1
#
_entry.id   AF-A0A8T0VHE2-F1
#
_cell.length_a   1.000
_cell.length_b   1.000
_cell.length_c   1.000
_cell.angle_alpha   90.00
_cell.angle_beta   90.00
_cell.angle_gamma   90.00
#
_symmetry.space_group_name_H-M   'P 1'
#
loop_
_entity.id
_entity.type
_entity.pdbx_description
1 polymer ?
#
loop_
_entity_poly.entity_id
_entity_poly.type
_entity_poly.pdbx_seq_one_letter_code
_entity_poly.pdbx_strand_id
1 'polypeptide(L)'
;MPLTRCPKCPRLDPLVRCTTKRTENGNFGREFVNCESKAQAGKALKQCHFFMWLDEYIAALGICRDDMMTGAAPEQAVDSRAYVATDTLAAELKNMNANLAELKIMNANLAELKKMNADLAELKNMNADLAELKNMKKLFKVFYISLISIGVLFLMMNH
;
A
#
# COMPACT_ATOMS: atom_id res chain seq x y z
N MET A 1 -22.08 7.56 6.23
CA MET A 1 -22.48 8.68 7.10
C MET A 1 -23.96 8.97 6.88
N PRO A 2 -24.81 9.05 7.92
CA PRO A 2 -26.24 9.26 7.74
C PRO A 2 -26.54 10.66 7.20
N LEU A 3 -27.26 10.75 6.08
CA LEU A 3 -27.78 12.01 5.55
C LEU A 3 -29.06 12.34 6.32
N THR A 4 -29.02 13.41 7.11
CA THR A 4 -30.15 13.86 7.93
C THR A 4 -31.11 14.74 7.13
N ARG A 5 -32.23 15.12 7.76
CA ARG A 5 -33.20 16.04 7.16
C ARG A 5 -32.58 17.42 6.98
N CYS A 6 -33.01 18.12 5.93
CA CYS A 6 -32.55 19.47 5.67
C CYS A 6 -32.95 20.43 6.81
N PRO A 7 -32.01 21.17 7.43
CA PRO A 7 -32.34 22.08 8.53
C PRO A 7 -33.13 23.32 8.07
N LYS A 8 -33.13 23.62 6.77
CA LYS A 8 -33.77 24.81 6.19
C LYS A 8 -35.18 24.56 5.65
N CYS A 9 -35.69 23.32 5.71
CA CYS A 9 -37.06 23.06 5.28
C CYS A 9 -37.77 22.01 6.14
N PRO A 10 -39.09 22.11 6.35
CA PRO A 10 -39.86 21.20 7.19
C PRO A 10 -40.08 19.82 6.53
N ARG A 11 -39.42 19.53 5.42
CA ARG A 11 -39.63 18.32 4.64
C ARG A 11 -38.89 17.14 5.27
N LEU A 12 -39.48 15.96 5.14
CA LEU A 12 -38.98 14.75 5.81
C LEU A 12 -37.91 14.02 5.00
N ASP A 13 -37.76 14.38 3.72
CA ASP A 13 -36.79 13.77 2.82
C ASP A 13 -35.36 14.04 3.31
N PRO A 14 -34.48 13.01 3.28
CA PRO A 14 -33.08 13.20 3.60
C PRO A 14 -32.38 14.07 2.56
N LEU A 15 -31.28 14.70 2.95
CA LEU A 15 -30.37 15.35 2.02
C LEU A 15 -29.84 14.34 0.99
N VAL A 16 -29.57 14.81 -0.22
CA VAL A 16 -28.95 14.02 -1.29
C VAL A 16 -27.47 14.34 -1.34
N ARG A 17 -26.64 13.31 -1.54
CA ARG A 17 -25.20 13.45 -1.77
C ARG A 17 -24.95 13.55 -3.27
N CYS A 18 -24.20 14.57 -3.67
CA CYS A 18 -23.86 14.85 -5.04
C CYS A 18 -22.35 15.04 -5.21
N THR A 19 -21.86 14.82 -6.44
CA THR A 19 -20.45 15.03 -6.81
C THR A 19 -20.38 16.06 -7.93
N THR A 20 -19.49 17.03 -7.79
CA THR A 20 -19.23 18.03 -8.83
C THR A 20 -18.61 17.39 -10.07
N LYS A 21 -19.22 17.66 -11.22
CA LYS A 21 -18.73 17.19 -12.54
C LYS A 21 -18.07 18.29 -13.38
N ARG A 22 -18.13 19.54 -12.91
CA ARG A 22 -17.59 20.71 -13.64
C ARG A 22 -16.14 20.97 -13.24
N THR A 23 -15.31 21.26 -14.24
CA THR A 23 -13.86 21.49 -14.09
C THR A 23 -13.50 22.96 -13.89
N GLU A 24 -14.43 23.88 -14.14
CA GLU A 24 -14.19 25.33 -14.24
C GLU A 24 -13.68 25.98 -12.95
N ASN A 25 -13.93 25.38 -11.79
CA ASN A 25 -13.66 26.01 -10.49
C ASN A 25 -12.68 25.21 -9.60
N GLY A 26 -11.91 24.27 -10.16
CA GLY A 26 -10.97 23.43 -9.38
C GLY A 26 -11.63 22.49 -8.37
N ASN A 27 -12.97 22.41 -8.35
CA ASN A 27 -13.74 21.59 -7.44
C ASN A 27 -14.15 20.26 -8.06
N PHE A 28 -13.57 19.82 -9.18
CA PHE A 28 -13.95 18.59 -9.87
C PHE A 28 -13.79 17.37 -8.94
N GLY A 29 -14.83 16.54 -8.84
CA GLY A 29 -14.83 15.35 -7.98
C GLY A 29 -15.11 15.64 -6.50
N ARG A 30 -15.26 16.90 -6.08
CA ARG A 30 -15.64 17.25 -4.71
C ARG A 30 -17.10 16.89 -4.43
N GLU A 31 -17.35 16.30 -3.26
CA GLU A 31 -18.68 15.89 -2.83
C GLU A 31 -19.37 16.99 -2.00
N PHE A 32 -20.68 17.13 -2.19
CA PHE A 32 -21.54 18.05 -1.46
C PHE A 32 -22.89 17.42 -1.14
N VAL A 33 -23.61 18.01 -0.19
CA VAL A 33 -25.00 17.64 0.12
C VAL A 33 -25.95 18.75 -0.29
N ASN A 34 -27.07 18.39 -0.90
CA ASN A 34 -28.12 19.32 -1.32
C ASN A 34 -29.51 18.83 -0.91
N CYS A 35 -30.45 19.76 -0.78
CA CYS A 35 -31.87 19.42 -0.62
C CYS A 35 -32.54 19.45 -1.99
N GLU A 36 -32.97 18.29 -2.48
CA GLU A 36 -33.65 18.15 -3.78
C GLU A 36 -35.17 18.06 -3.67
N SER A 37 -35.72 18.39 -2.50
CA SER A 37 -37.14 18.29 -2.27
C SER A 37 -37.94 19.20 -3.21
N LYS A 38 -38.89 18.61 -3.93
CA LYS A 38 -39.78 19.31 -4.86
C LYS A 38 -40.87 20.09 -4.11
N ALA A 39 -41.53 21.01 -4.81
CA ALA A 39 -42.77 21.61 -4.33
C ALA A 39 -43.81 20.50 -4.10
N GLN A 40 -44.43 20.46 -2.92
CA GLN A 40 -45.43 19.45 -2.60
C GLN A 40 -46.79 19.90 -3.12
N ALA A 41 -47.44 19.09 -3.95
CA ALA A 41 -48.79 19.40 -4.44
C ALA A 41 -49.74 19.60 -3.24
N GLY A 42 -50.38 20.76 -3.16
CA GLY A 42 -51.29 21.13 -2.07
C GLY A 42 -50.68 21.93 -0.91
N LYS A 43 -49.36 22.14 -0.86
CA LYS A 43 -48.71 23.12 0.04
C LYS A 43 -47.75 23.96 -0.79
N ALA A 44 -47.96 25.28 -0.85
CA ALA A 44 -47.09 26.22 -1.56
C ALA A 44 -45.72 26.40 -0.86
N LEU A 45 -44.98 25.30 -0.68
CA LEU A 45 -43.63 25.31 -0.14
C LEU A 45 -42.66 25.62 -1.27
N LYS A 46 -41.97 26.75 -1.15
CA LYS A 46 -40.92 27.18 -2.07
C LYS A 46 -39.84 26.10 -2.23
N GLN A 47 -39.18 26.10 -3.38
CA GLN A 47 -38.03 25.24 -3.64
C GLN A 47 -36.93 25.50 -2.59
N CYS A 48 -36.33 24.43 -2.05
CA CYS A 48 -35.20 24.53 -1.16
C CYS A 48 -33.91 24.58 -1.99
N HIS A 49 -32.99 25.47 -1.61
CA HIS A 49 -31.67 25.59 -2.24
C HIS A 49 -30.55 25.33 -1.22
N PHE A 50 -30.81 24.45 -0.25
CA PHE A 50 -29.78 24.08 0.72
C PHE A 50 -28.63 23.38 0.00
N PHE A 51 -27.41 23.83 0.30
CA PHE A 51 -26.14 23.33 -0.18
C PHE A 51 -25.11 23.43 0.95
N MET A 52 -24.28 22.41 1.09
CA MET A 52 -23.11 22.41 1.97
C MET A 52 -22.08 21.43 1.42
N TRP A 53 -20.79 21.76 1.53
CA TRP A 53 -19.76 20.79 1.18
C TRP A 53 -19.78 19.61 2.16
N LEU A 54 -19.47 18.41 1.67
CA LEU A 54 -19.65 17.21 2.48
C LEU A 54 -18.66 17.17 3.67
N ASP A 55 -17.43 17.64 3.48
CA ASP A 55 -16.41 17.81 4.51
C ASP A 55 -16.90 18.77 5.63
N GLU A 56 -17.49 19.91 5.26
CA GLU A 56 -18.09 20.87 6.18
C GLU A 56 -19.31 20.28 6.90
N TYR A 57 -20.15 19.51 6.19
CA TYR A 57 -21.29 18.81 6.78
C TYR A 57 -20.85 17.73 7.78
N ILE A 58 -19.78 17.02 7.47
CA ILE A 58 -19.14 16.06 8.39
C ILE A 58 -18.62 16.77 9.63
N ALA A 59 -17.92 17.89 9.46
CA ALA A 59 -17.41 18.69 10.56
C ALA A 59 -18.55 19.24 11.44
N ALA A 60 -19.62 19.75 10.84
CA ALA A 60 -20.78 20.27 11.56
C ALA A 60 -21.49 19.18 12.39
N LEU A 61 -21.65 17.97 11.83
CA LEU A 61 -22.17 16.83 12.57
C LEU A 61 -21.20 16.30 13.65
N GLY A 62 -19.91 16.60 13.52
CA GLY A 62 -18.89 16.33 14.54
C GLY A 62 -18.93 17.31 15.72
N ILE A 63 -19.15 18.60 15.47
CA ILE A 63 -19.20 19.65 16.51
C ILE A 63 -20.49 19.57 17.35
N CYS A 64 -21.63 19.20 16.75
CA CYS A 64 -22.88 19.04 17.51
C CYS A 64 -22.91 17.85 18.49
N ARG A 65 -21.82 17.07 18.61
CA ARG A 65 -21.74 15.99 19.59
C ARG A 65 -21.23 16.44 20.97
N ASP A 66 -20.57 17.60 21.05
CA ASP A 66 -19.96 18.08 22.30
C ASP A 66 -20.82 19.12 23.04
N ASP A 67 -21.71 19.84 22.34
CA ASP A 67 -22.53 20.93 22.94
C ASP A 67 -23.88 20.48 23.54
N MET A 68 -24.22 19.19 23.52
CA MET A 68 -25.48 18.66 24.05
C MET A 68 -25.26 17.77 25.30
N MET A 69 -24.44 18.23 26.24
CA MET A 69 -24.23 17.58 27.55
C MET A 69 -24.55 18.49 28.75
N THR A 70 -25.52 19.40 28.61
CA THR A 70 -26.14 20.11 29.75
C THR A 70 -27.66 20.17 29.59
N GLY A 71 -28.35 19.07 29.90
CA GLY A 71 -29.81 19.03 29.99
C GLY A 71 -30.33 17.66 30.36
N ALA A 72 -31.02 17.58 31.50
CA ALA A 72 -31.44 16.35 32.17
C ALA A 72 -32.43 15.45 31.38
N ALA A 73 -32.10 14.15 31.32
CA ALA A 73 -32.94 12.94 31.18
C ALA A 73 -33.92 12.81 29.97
N PRO A 74 -34.37 11.59 29.57
CA PRO A 74 -34.17 10.27 30.17
C PRO A 74 -33.45 9.24 29.29
N GLU A 75 -32.89 8.27 29.99
CA GLU A 75 -32.49 6.93 29.59
C GLU A 75 -33.37 6.33 28.46
N GLN A 76 -32.84 6.31 27.24
CA GLN A 76 -33.30 5.43 26.17
C GLN A 76 -32.12 4.59 25.71
N ALA A 77 -32.28 3.28 25.85
CA ALA A 77 -31.32 2.24 25.52
C ALA A 77 -30.69 2.47 24.14
N VAL A 78 -29.44 2.95 24.13
CA VAL A 78 -28.63 3.00 22.92
C VAL A 78 -28.01 1.62 22.73
N ASP A 79 -28.54 0.95 21.71
CA ASP A 79 -28.09 -0.32 21.14
C ASP A 79 -26.56 -0.50 21.23
N SER A 80 -26.13 -1.58 21.91
CA SER A 80 -24.74 -1.97 22.19
C SER A 80 -23.89 -2.26 20.93
N ARG A 81 -24.39 -1.94 19.74
CA ARG A 81 -23.79 -2.23 18.44
C ARG A 81 -22.69 -1.24 18.01
N ALA A 82 -22.64 -0.05 18.62
CA ALA A 82 -21.62 0.95 18.33
C ALA A 82 -20.24 0.64 18.96
N TYR A 83 -20.21 -0.05 20.11
CA TYR A 83 -18.96 -0.39 20.82
C TYR A 83 -18.28 -1.65 20.24
N VAL A 84 -19.05 -2.58 19.67
CA VAL A 84 -18.51 -3.80 19.04
C VAL A 84 -17.77 -3.48 17.71
N ALA A 85 -18.16 -2.41 17.02
CA ALA A 85 -17.53 -1.98 15.77
C ALA A 85 -16.11 -1.41 15.98
N THR A 86 -15.79 -0.85 17.15
CA THR A 86 -14.44 -0.31 17.44
C THR A 86 -13.45 -1.41 17.79
N ASP A 87 -13.88 -2.42 18.54
CA ASP A 87 -13.02 -3.54 18.94
C ASP A 87 -12.68 -4.45 17.75
N THR A 88 -13.64 -4.66 16.86
CA THR A 88 -13.42 -5.41 15.60
C THR A 88 -12.45 -4.68 14.68
N LEU A 89 -12.60 -3.37 14.51
CA LEU A 89 -11.66 -2.56 13.71
C LEU A 89 -10.25 -2.53 14.32
N ALA A 90 -10.13 -2.44 15.64
CA ALA A 90 -8.83 -2.48 16.33
C ALA A 90 -8.12 -3.83 16.14
N ALA A 91 -8.86 -4.93 16.17
CA ALA A 91 -8.33 -6.26 15.89
C ALA A 91 -7.85 -6.41 14.44
N GLU A 92 -8.61 -5.89 13.47
CA GLU A 92 -8.23 -5.86 12.06
C GLU A 92 -6.95 -5.03 11.82
N LEU A 93 -6.84 -3.88 12.48
CA LEU A 93 -5.68 -3.00 12.36
C LEU A 93 -4.42 -3.62 12.95
N LYS A 94 -4.55 -4.35 14.06
CA LYS A 94 -3.46 -5.14 14.66
C LYS A 94 -3.02 -6.29 13.74
N ASN A 95 -3.97 -6.96 13.08
CA ASN A 95 -3.68 -8.03 12.11
C ASN A 95 -2.94 -7.48 10.87
N MET A 96 -3.40 -6.36 10.31
CA MET A 96 -2.71 -5.69 9.21
C MET A 96 -1.26 -5.30 9.58
N ASN A 97 -1.04 -4.82 10.80
CA ASN A 97 0.30 -4.47 11.27
C ASN A 97 1.20 -5.72 11.41
N ALA A 98 0.66 -6.85 11.84
CA ALA A 98 1.38 -8.12 11.88
C ALA A 98 1.77 -8.60 10.47
N ASN A 99 0.83 -8.57 9.52
CA ASN A 99 1.08 -8.96 8.13
C ASN A 99 2.14 -8.05 7.46
N LEU A 100 2.15 -6.75 7.79
CA LEU A 100 3.17 -5.83 7.31
C LEU A 100 4.57 -6.19 7.85
N ALA A 101 4.66 -6.63 9.11
CA ALA A 101 5.92 -7.09 9.70
C ALA A 101 6.44 -8.35 9.00
N GLU A 102 5.56 -9.32 8.70
CA GLU A 102 5.91 -10.53 7.96
C GLU A 102 6.39 -10.21 6.53
N LEU A 103 5.72 -9.29 5.83
CA LEU A 103 6.16 -8.82 4.51
C LEU A 103 7.56 -8.19 4.53
N LYS A 104 7.90 -7.43 5.58
CA LYS A 104 9.25 -6.87 5.74
C LYS A 104 10.30 -7.96 5.91
N ILE A 105 10.01 -9.01 6.67
CA ILE A 105 10.91 -10.16 6.84
C ILE A 105 11.10 -10.89 5.51
N MET A 106 10.03 -11.15 4.76
CA MET A 106 10.13 -11.78 3.43
C MET A 106 10.98 -10.96 2.46
N ASN A 107 10.87 -9.63 2.49
CA ASN A 107 11.69 -8.76 1.65
C ASN A 107 13.20 -8.82 2.01
N ALA A 108 13.53 -8.95 3.31
CA ALA A 108 14.90 -9.17 3.74
C ALA A 108 15.44 -10.52 3.24
N ASN A 109 14.66 -11.59 3.39
CA ASN A 109 15.03 -12.92 2.89
C ASN A 109 15.24 -12.94 1.37
N LEU A 110 14.43 -12.19 0.61
CA LEU A 110 14.60 -12.06 -0.83
C LEU A 110 15.91 -11.36 -1.20
N ALA A 111 16.34 -10.37 -0.41
CA ALA A 111 17.64 -9.72 -0.62
C ALA A 111 18.80 -10.68 -0.38
N GLU A 112 18.73 -11.52 0.66
CA GLU A 112 19.73 -12.56 0.94
C GLU A 112 19.78 -13.62 -0.18
N LEU A 113 18.63 -14.07 -0.69
CA LEU A 113 18.55 -14.99 -1.83
C LEU A 113 19.24 -14.43 -3.09
N LYS A 114 19.10 -13.14 -3.37
CA LYS A 114 19.78 -12.49 -4.50
C LYS A 114 21.30 -12.51 -4.33
N LYS A 115 21.80 -12.29 -3.10
CA LYS A 115 23.23 -12.37 -2.80
C LYS A 115 23.76 -13.79 -3.01
N MET A 116 23.07 -14.80 -2.50
CA MET A 116 23.45 -16.21 -2.72
C MET A 116 23.49 -16.59 -4.20
N ASN A 117 22.61 -16.03 -5.03
CA ASN A 117 22.64 -16.27 -6.47
C ASN A 117 23.87 -15.64 -7.15
N ALA A 118 24.37 -14.51 -6.66
CA ALA A 118 25.63 -13.91 -7.12
C ALA A 118 26.83 -14.78 -6.71
N ASP A 119 26.88 -15.22 -5.45
CA ASP A 119 27.93 -16.10 -4.95
C ASP A 119 27.98 -17.43 -5.74
N LEU A 120 26.83 -17.96 -6.15
CA LEU A 120 26.73 -19.15 -7.00
C LEU A 120 27.34 -18.92 -8.40
N ALA A 121 27.19 -17.72 -8.97
CA ALA A 121 27.79 -17.39 -10.25
C ALA A 121 29.32 -17.30 -10.13
N GLU A 122 29.85 -16.72 -9.06
CA GLU A 122 31.28 -16.70 -8.78
C GLU A 122 31.87 -18.11 -8.60
N LEU A 123 31.17 -18.99 -7.88
CA LEU A 123 31.57 -20.40 -7.74
C LEU A 123 31.67 -21.13 -9.09
N LYS A 124 30.77 -20.86 -10.04
CA LYS A 124 30.84 -21.43 -11.39
C LYS A 124 32.07 -20.96 -12.16
N ASN A 125 32.42 -19.68 -12.03
CA ASN A 125 33.62 -19.13 -12.66
C ASN A 125 34.89 -19.74 -12.07
N MET A 126 34.99 -19.85 -10.75
CA MET A 126 36.13 -20.52 -10.09
C MET A 126 36.30 -21.98 -10.53
N ASN A 127 35.20 -22.68 -10.81
CA ASN A 127 35.25 -24.05 -11.33
C ASN A 127 35.80 -24.11 -12.77
N ALA A 128 35.52 -23.10 -13.60
CA ALA A 128 36.11 -22.97 -14.93
C ALA A 128 37.62 -22.69 -14.84
N ASP A 129 38.04 -21.75 -13.99
CA ASP A 129 39.44 -21.42 -13.75
C ASP A 129 40.24 -22.65 -13.28
N LEU A 130 39.64 -23.47 -12.42
CA LEU A 130 40.25 -24.73 -11.98
C LEU A 130 40.47 -25.71 -13.14
N ALA A 131 39.56 -25.74 -14.11
CA ALA A 131 39.70 -26.56 -15.32
C ALA A 131 40.86 -26.08 -16.20
N GLU A 132 40.99 -24.77 -16.37
CA GLU A 132 42.11 -24.15 -17.10
C GLU A 132 43.45 -24.45 -16.41
N LEU A 133 43.52 -24.33 -15.09
CA LEU A 133 44.73 -24.60 -14.32
C LEU A 133 45.17 -26.06 -14.42
N LYS A 134 44.22 -27.00 -14.53
CA LYS A 134 44.53 -28.42 -14.81
C LYS A 134 45.12 -28.61 -16.21
N ASN A 135 44.62 -27.88 -17.21
CA ASN A 135 45.18 -27.92 -18.57
C ASN A 135 46.58 -27.31 -18.62
N MET A 136 46.80 -26.18 -17.95
CA MET A 136 48.12 -25.55 -17.83
C MET A 136 49.15 -26.47 -17.17
N LYS A 137 48.78 -27.19 -16.11
CA LYS A 137 49.66 -28.19 -15.49
C LYS A 137 50.05 -29.33 -16.43
N LYS A 138 49.13 -29.79 -17.30
CA LYS A 138 49.46 -30.79 -18.33
C LYS A 138 50.44 -30.23 -19.34
N LEU A 139 50.20 -29.00 -19.80
CA LEU A 139 51.05 -28.32 -20.77
C LEU A 139 52.48 -28.12 -20.23
N PHE A 140 52.61 -27.69 -18.97
CA PHE A 140 53.91 -27.52 -18.32
C PHE A 140 54.72 -28.82 -18.28
N LYS A 141 54.07 -29.96 -18.03
CA LYS A 141 54.75 -31.28 -18.08
C LYS A 141 55.30 -31.58 -19.47
N VAL A 142 54.54 -31.29 -20.53
CA VAL A 142 54.98 -31.51 -21.91
C VAL A 142 56.16 -30.60 -22.25
N PHE A 143 56.09 -29.32 -21.91
CA PHE A 143 57.21 -28.38 -22.11
C PHE A 143 58.47 -28.82 -21.36
N TYR A 144 58.34 -29.24 -20.11
CA TYR A 144 59.47 -29.69 -19.30
C TYR A 144 60.18 -30.90 -19.90
N ILE A 145 59.43 -31.90 -20.37
CA ILE A 145 60.01 -33.07 -21.06
C ILE A 145 60.74 -32.64 -22.34
N SER A 146 60.13 -31.76 -23.14
CA SER A 146 60.73 -31.25 -24.38
C SER A 146 62.06 -30.54 -24.13
N LEU A 147 62.13 -29.67 -23.10
CA LEU A 147 63.35 -28.97 -22.73
C LEU A 147 64.48 -29.93 -22.31
N ILE A 148 64.16 -31.00 -21.56
CA ILE A 148 65.13 -32.05 -21.22
C ILE A 148 65.66 -32.73 -22.48
N SER A 149 64.77 -33.11 -23.41
CA SER A 149 65.16 -33.76 -24.66
C SER A 149 66.09 -32.89 -25.51
N ILE A 150 65.79 -31.58 -25.63
CA ILE A 150 66.64 -30.63 -26.35
C ILE A 150 68.02 -30.51 -25.68
N GLY A 151 68.07 -30.42 -24.35
CA GLY A 151 69.33 -30.36 -23.60
C GLY A 151 70.21 -31.60 -23.80
N VAL A 152 69.61 -32.79 -23.79
CA VAL A 152 70.33 -34.05 -24.07
C VAL A 152 70.88 -34.08 -25.50
N LEU A 153 70.09 -33.66 -26.49
CA LEU A 153 70.55 -33.57 -27.89
C LEU A 153 71.72 -32.60 -28.04
N PHE A 154 71.64 -31.43 -27.41
CA PHE A 154 72.72 -30.44 -27.44
C PHE A 154 74.02 -30.97 -26.82
N LEU A 155 73.94 -31.72 -25.72
CA LEU A 155 75.11 -32.37 -25.13
C LEU A 155 75.74 -33.41 -26.06
N MET A 156 74.91 -34.21 -26.77
CA MET A 156 75.43 -35.20 -27.72
C MET A 156 76.09 -34.58 -28.95
N MET A 157 75.70 -33.37 -29.35
CA MET A 157 76.29 -32.68 -30.52
C MET A 157 77.62 -31.99 -30.23
N ASN A 158 77.99 -31.78 -28.95
CA ASN A 158 79.19 -31.07 -28.54
C ASN A 158 80.31 -31.98 -27.99
N HIS A 159 80.14 -33.31 -28.11
CA HIS A 159 81.14 -34.33 -27.80
C HIS A 159 81.52 -35.09 -29.07
#